data_AF-A0A9P5KVS3-F1
#
_entry.id   AF-A0A9P5KVS3-F1
#
_cell.length_a   1.000
_cell.length_b   1.000
_cell.length_c   1.000
_cell.angle_alpha   90.00
_cell.angle_beta   90.00
_cell.angle_gamma   90.00
#
_symmetry.space_group_name_H-M   'P 1'
#
loop_
_entity.id
_entity.type
_entity.pdbx_description
1 polymer ?
#
loop_
_entity_poly.entity_id
_entity_poly.type
_entity_poly.pdbx_seq_one_letter_code
_entity_poly.pdbx_strand_id
1 'polypeptide(L)'
;MEIAVISRPGKSFDIIEALLLGKMINYKRHSGSYLRPFKKSNTSYSTIHLIPSSQLDSTYFGSERFDLLLVLDQTFNINDPHIISIRSQSRNTQADATGRAPKLAPVVRLIPYNSAEHITLKFDKLGNDETLYTKNVIGSMVVLRNKVGAIPSELKPYYAQGLKLLTPWLDNMTSPWPLPDLPNIDTYSWPVVRKSMLSKPDDIKDEDPHKLKIENGVSSANGKDSDSVSRNNSIVNEDKLFPDEDNESYRAKRIKREHYSPLSGDSTRRDSFSFLAPLSSISLHRPLDDRRLLTQNIVRRLEKSINDLEIKSDEIQKLRSKASALQATHEETVDEMSKCVNKITALKEQIKDHERKSERQDSELNRLKEQVDNQTTELDQVKKLLELKKQQDNGNIIDKEEFERISLDNQKGKIKELEEKLETETAITKTKNEENDYMRTEYQKVSSEASDLAEKVTNLKTANETLKTKLSIDIVKLRQETFEQEKTMKAQIILELEIKVRNVEEHLKRLIESEKQNQTRSRYSVRSSLNSSNPRRTKSPSSTNSTNNNSRRSSPSDKETGNGNHGGSNGNSHGPHPLHNMTNSL
;
A
#
# COMPACT_ATOMS: atom_id res chain seq x y z
N MET A 1 -28.92 -24.00 23.59
CA MET A 1 -27.69 -23.20 23.57
C MET A 1 -27.82 -22.23 22.43
N GLU A 2 -27.62 -20.94 22.71
CA GLU A 2 -27.71 -19.89 21.70
C GLU A 2 -26.28 -19.42 21.38
N ILE A 3 -25.88 -19.57 20.12
CA ILE A 3 -24.52 -19.26 19.63
C ILE A 3 -24.61 -18.10 18.65
N ALA A 4 -23.84 -17.04 18.89
CA ALA A 4 -23.71 -15.95 17.94
C ALA A 4 -22.54 -16.24 17.00
N VAL A 5 -22.78 -16.18 15.68
CA VAL A 5 -21.74 -16.25 14.64
C VAL A 5 -21.64 -14.88 13.99
N ILE A 6 -20.45 -14.29 14.06
CA ILE A 6 -20.19 -12.93 13.59
C ILE A 6 -19.30 -12.98 12.35
N SER A 7 -19.74 -12.32 11.28
CA SER A 7 -19.03 -12.19 10.01
C SER A 7 -19.51 -10.96 9.24
N ARG A 8 -18.77 -10.55 8.22
CA ARG A 8 -19.15 -9.53 7.25
C ARG A 8 -20.50 -9.86 6.61
N PRO A 9 -21.42 -8.89 6.46
CA PRO A 9 -22.71 -9.12 5.81
C PRO A 9 -22.57 -9.46 4.32
N GLY A 10 -23.63 -10.03 3.74
CA GLY A 10 -23.71 -10.38 2.32
C GLY A 10 -23.30 -11.83 2.04
N LYS A 11 -22.39 -12.04 1.09
CA LYS A 11 -22.02 -13.38 0.59
C LYS A 11 -21.49 -14.33 1.68
N SER A 12 -20.79 -13.81 2.70
CA SER A 12 -20.29 -14.65 3.80
C SER A 12 -21.44 -15.32 4.54
N PHE A 13 -22.56 -14.61 4.75
CA PHE A 13 -23.74 -15.19 5.39
C PHE A 13 -24.38 -16.26 4.54
N ASP A 14 -24.42 -16.08 3.22
CA ASP A 14 -24.96 -17.09 2.31
C ASP A 14 -24.13 -18.39 2.38
N ILE A 15 -22.79 -18.26 2.45
CA ILE A 15 -21.89 -19.42 2.59
C ILE A 15 -22.06 -20.09 3.95
N ILE A 16 -22.13 -19.31 5.03
CA ILE A 16 -22.34 -19.86 6.38
C ILE A 16 -23.71 -20.55 6.44
N GLU A 17 -24.76 -19.90 5.97
CA GLU A 17 -26.10 -20.46 5.91
C GLU A 17 -26.08 -21.79 5.12
N ALA A 18 -25.44 -21.83 3.95
CA ALA A 18 -25.28 -23.04 3.17
C ALA A 18 -24.51 -24.16 3.93
N LEU A 19 -23.52 -23.81 4.76
CA LEU A 19 -22.80 -24.77 5.61
C LEU A 19 -23.66 -25.31 6.76
N LEU A 20 -24.54 -24.48 7.31
CA LEU A 20 -25.46 -24.87 8.38
C LEU A 20 -26.64 -25.70 7.85
N LEU A 21 -27.00 -25.54 6.58
CA LEU A 21 -28.04 -26.35 5.93
C LEU A 21 -27.67 -27.85 5.97
N GLY A 22 -28.61 -28.67 6.43
CA GLY A 22 -28.43 -30.13 6.53
C GLY A 22 -27.76 -30.59 7.84
N LYS A 23 -27.44 -29.67 8.76
CA LYS A 23 -27.03 -29.98 10.13
C LYS A 23 -28.23 -29.93 11.08
N MET A 24 -28.18 -30.67 12.18
CA MET A 24 -29.23 -30.70 13.22
C MET A 24 -29.13 -29.48 14.15
N ILE A 25 -29.36 -28.30 13.58
CA ILE A 25 -29.25 -26.99 14.24
C ILE A 25 -30.35 -26.06 13.74
N ASN A 26 -30.80 -25.17 14.62
CA ASN A 26 -31.60 -24.02 14.21
C ASN A 26 -30.65 -22.89 13.81
N TYR A 27 -31.06 -22.04 12.87
CA TYR A 27 -30.33 -20.81 12.60
C TYR A 27 -31.28 -19.63 12.39
N LYS A 28 -30.85 -18.45 12.82
CA LYS A 28 -31.55 -17.18 12.63
C LYS A 28 -30.58 -16.18 12.00
N ARG A 29 -31.03 -15.48 10.98
CA ARG A 29 -30.25 -14.46 10.28
C ARG A 29 -30.80 -13.08 10.66
N HIS A 30 -29.93 -12.21 11.17
CA HIS A 30 -30.31 -10.86 11.63
C HIS A 30 -30.02 -9.76 10.60
N SER A 31 -29.51 -10.11 9.41
CA SER A 31 -29.31 -9.17 8.30
C SER A 31 -29.39 -9.86 6.94
N GLY A 32 -30.09 -9.23 5.99
CA GLY A 32 -30.32 -9.76 4.64
C GLY A 32 -31.41 -10.84 4.55
N SER A 33 -31.59 -11.38 3.35
CA SER A 33 -32.59 -12.42 3.07
C SER A 33 -32.04 -13.82 3.34
N TYR A 34 -32.91 -14.74 3.77
CA TYR A 34 -32.56 -16.16 3.91
C TYR A 34 -32.39 -16.82 2.53
N LEU A 35 -31.47 -17.79 2.42
CA LEU A 35 -31.35 -18.61 1.21
C LEU A 35 -32.54 -19.57 1.02
N ARG A 36 -33.19 -19.96 2.12
CA ARG A 36 -34.39 -20.81 2.11
C ARG A 36 -35.49 -20.23 3.00
N PRO A 37 -36.77 -20.49 2.68
CA PRO A 37 -37.86 -20.09 3.54
C PRO A 37 -37.72 -20.71 4.94
N PHE A 38 -38.10 -19.92 5.94
CA PHE A 38 -37.97 -20.27 7.35
C PHE A 38 -38.66 -21.61 7.68
N LYS A 39 -37.91 -22.54 8.27
CA LYS A 39 -38.45 -23.77 8.85
C LYS A 39 -38.72 -23.54 10.34
N LYS A 40 -39.79 -24.18 10.88
CA LYS A 40 -40.07 -24.15 12.32
C LYS A 40 -38.85 -24.64 13.10
N SER A 41 -38.41 -23.85 14.07
CA SER A 41 -37.29 -24.20 14.95
C SER A 41 -37.63 -25.41 15.82
N ASN A 42 -36.70 -26.35 15.94
CA ASN A 42 -36.85 -27.49 16.84
C ASN A 42 -36.24 -27.16 18.21
N THR A 43 -37.03 -27.27 19.28
CA THR A 43 -36.60 -26.93 20.64
C THR A 43 -35.46 -27.82 21.16
N SER A 44 -35.23 -29.00 20.58
CA SER A 44 -34.14 -29.89 20.98
C SER A 44 -32.77 -29.49 20.40
N TYR A 45 -32.72 -28.56 19.44
CA TYR A 45 -31.48 -28.18 18.76
C TYR A 45 -30.96 -26.82 19.23
N SER A 46 -29.64 -26.67 19.21
CA SER A 46 -29.00 -25.37 19.44
C SER A 46 -29.32 -24.41 18.31
N THR A 47 -29.40 -23.11 18.64
CA THR A 47 -29.69 -22.05 17.68
C THR A 47 -28.43 -21.24 17.39
N ILE A 48 -28.14 -21.05 16.10
CA ILE A 48 -27.03 -20.23 15.61
C ILE A 48 -27.58 -18.92 15.05
N HIS A 49 -27.11 -17.80 15.57
CA HIS A 49 -27.53 -16.47 15.15
C HIS A 49 -26.44 -15.85 14.28
N LEU A 50 -26.75 -15.60 13.02
CA LEU A 50 -25.86 -14.91 12.09
C LEU A 50 -26.01 -13.41 12.31
N ILE A 51 -24.98 -12.80 12.91
CA ILE A 51 -24.95 -11.39 13.30
C ILE A 51 -23.88 -10.67 12.48
N PRO A 52 -24.20 -9.56 11.81
CA PRO A 52 -23.23 -8.86 10.99
C PRO A 52 -22.22 -8.13 11.89
N SER A 53 -20.95 -8.13 11.48
CA SER A 53 -19.87 -7.41 12.18
C SER A 53 -19.99 -5.88 12.09
N SER A 54 -20.75 -5.37 11.13
CA SER A 54 -21.00 -3.94 10.88
C SER A 54 -22.41 -3.76 10.36
N GLN A 55 -22.95 -2.53 10.40
CA GLN A 55 -24.30 -2.20 9.90
C GLN A 55 -25.45 -2.80 10.71
N LEU A 56 -25.24 -3.05 12.00
CA LEU A 56 -26.34 -3.36 12.90
C LEU A 56 -26.79 -2.10 13.64
N ASP A 57 -28.10 -1.81 13.58
CA ASP A 57 -28.69 -0.78 14.41
C ASP A 57 -28.50 -1.15 15.87
N SER A 58 -27.91 -0.24 16.65
CA SER A 58 -27.48 -0.44 18.04
C SER A 58 -28.60 -0.78 19.01
N THR A 59 -29.85 -0.79 18.55
CA THR A 59 -31.08 -0.89 19.35
C THR A 59 -31.81 -2.21 19.24
N TYR A 60 -31.48 -3.10 18.29
CA TYR A 60 -32.17 -4.39 18.16
C TYR A 60 -31.29 -5.58 18.55
N PHE A 61 -31.49 -6.06 19.78
CA PHE A 61 -31.09 -7.40 20.20
C PHE A 61 -32.21 -8.00 21.05
N GLY A 62 -32.89 -9.03 20.52
CA GLY A 62 -33.94 -9.76 21.24
C GLY A 62 -33.44 -10.32 22.59
N SER A 63 -34.32 -10.69 23.51
CA SER A 63 -33.99 -11.02 24.93
C SER A 63 -33.12 -12.27 25.17
N GLU A 64 -32.52 -12.85 24.12
CA GLU A 64 -31.78 -14.10 24.16
C GLU A 64 -30.39 -13.91 24.79
N ARG A 65 -29.93 -14.91 25.54
CA ARG A 65 -28.58 -14.93 26.14
C ARG A 65 -27.65 -15.77 25.27
N PHE A 66 -26.61 -15.17 24.72
CA PHE A 66 -25.61 -15.90 23.93
C PHE A 66 -24.57 -16.58 24.81
N ASP A 67 -24.45 -17.91 24.69
CA ASP A 67 -23.49 -18.70 25.45
C ASP A 67 -22.07 -18.55 24.89
N LEU A 68 -21.93 -18.41 23.57
CA LEU A 68 -20.66 -18.35 22.85
C LEU A 68 -20.76 -17.42 21.64
N LEU A 69 -19.71 -16.64 21.39
CA LEU A 69 -19.51 -15.91 20.14
C LEU A 69 -18.43 -16.60 19.31
N LEU A 70 -18.77 -16.97 18.08
CA LEU A 70 -17.87 -17.47 17.06
C LEU A 70 -17.60 -16.37 16.03
N VAL A 71 -16.34 -16.05 15.83
CA VAL A 71 -15.91 -15.00 14.90
C VAL A 71 -15.20 -15.63 13.72
N LEU A 72 -15.65 -15.31 12.51
CA LEU A 72 -15.17 -15.93 11.27
C LEU A 72 -14.16 -15.11 10.50
N ASP A 73 -14.17 -13.78 10.63
CA ASP A 73 -13.32 -12.91 9.83
C ASP A 73 -12.75 -11.73 10.61
N GLN A 74 -11.78 -11.06 10.02
CA GLN A 74 -11.08 -9.90 10.60
C GLN A 74 -11.93 -8.63 10.74
N THR A 75 -13.17 -8.60 10.22
CA THR A 75 -14.02 -7.41 10.35
C THR A 75 -14.59 -7.24 11.75
N PHE A 76 -14.46 -8.26 12.60
CA PHE A 76 -14.89 -8.24 13.99
C PHE A 76 -13.97 -7.41 14.88
N ASN A 77 -14.53 -6.38 15.50
CA ASN A 77 -13.89 -5.64 16.58
C ASN A 77 -14.60 -5.92 17.92
N ILE A 78 -13.81 -6.28 18.94
CA ILE A 78 -14.34 -6.60 20.28
C ILE A 78 -14.88 -5.37 21.00
N ASN A 79 -14.41 -4.18 20.62
CA ASN A 79 -14.74 -2.92 21.25
C ASN A 79 -15.99 -2.25 20.64
N ASP A 80 -16.60 -2.85 19.61
CA ASP A 80 -17.78 -2.26 19.00
C ASP A 80 -18.97 -2.29 19.97
N PRO A 81 -19.75 -1.18 20.08
CA PRO A 81 -20.83 -1.08 21.06
C PRO A 81 -21.87 -2.21 20.96
N HIS A 82 -22.21 -2.60 19.73
CA HIS A 82 -23.18 -3.65 19.45
C HIS A 82 -22.64 -5.03 19.89
N ILE A 83 -21.35 -5.33 19.70
CA ILE A 83 -20.70 -6.55 20.19
C ILE A 83 -20.65 -6.59 21.72
N ILE A 84 -20.33 -5.46 22.36
CA ILE A 84 -20.33 -5.35 23.82
C ILE A 84 -21.73 -5.66 24.36
N SER A 85 -22.78 -5.13 23.72
CA SER A 85 -24.17 -5.39 24.12
C SER A 85 -24.56 -6.87 23.99
N ILE A 86 -24.21 -7.53 22.89
CA ILE A 86 -24.43 -8.98 22.68
C ILE A 86 -23.74 -9.80 23.78
N ARG A 87 -22.54 -9.40 24.18
CA ARG A 87 -21.74 -10.13 25.18
C ARG A 87 -22.23 -9.93 26.61
N SER A 88 -22.79 -8.77 26.94
CA SER A 88 -23.33 -8.45 28.26
C SER A 88 -24.81 -8.81 28.43
N GLN A 89 -25.50 -9.09 27.33
CA GLN A 89 -26.93 -9.37 27.31
C GLN A 89 -27.34 -10.49 28.27
N SER A 90 -28.34 -10.21 29.11
CA SER A 90 -28.92 -11.16 30.07
C SER A 90 -27.88 -11.78 31.02
N ARG A 91 -26.79 -11.04 31.30
CA ARG A 91 -25.77 -11.37 32.31
C ARG A 91 -25.68 -10.26 33.35
N ASN A 92 -25.31 -10.63 34.58
CA ASN A 92 -25.13 -9.66 35.65
C ASN A 92 -23.89 -8.80 35.36
N THR A 93 -24.11 -7.53 35.03
CA THR A 93 -23.05 -6.53 34.75
C THR A 93 -22.45 -5.94 36.01
N GLN A 94 -23.06 -6.19 37.18
CA GLN A 94 -22.51 -5.86 38.48
C GLN A 94 -21.28 -6.73 38.73
N ALA A 95 -20.15 -6.12 39.09
CA ALA A 95 -19.02 -6.85 39.64
C ALA A 95 -19.50 -7.57 40.90
N ASP A 96 -19.30 -8.89 40.98
CA ASP A 96 -19.61 -9.62 42.21
C ASP A 96 -18.87 -8.95 43.38
N ALA A 97 -19.42 -9.02 44.60
CA ALA A 97 -18.84 -8.44 45.83
C ALA A 97 -17.38 -8.86 46.16
N THR A 98 -16.81 -9.74 45.32
CA THR A 98 -15.42 -10.22 45.34
C THR A 98 -14.49 -9.50 44.34
N GLY A 99 -14.96 -8.46 43.64
CA GLY A 99 -14.16 -7.69 42.68
C GLY A 99 -13.88 -8.40 41.36
N ARG A 100 -14.60 -9.50 41.05
CA ARG A 100 -14.45 -10.21 39.78
C ARG A 100 -15.15 -9.46 38.65
N ALA A 101 -14.47 -9.39 37.50
CA ALA A 101 -14.98 -8.75 36.29
C ALA A 101 -16.35 -9.32 35.86
N PRO A 102 -17.21 -8.50 35.23
CA PRO A 102 -18.52 -8.94 34.78
C PRO A 102 -18.40 -10.16 33.86
N LYS A 103 -19.27 -11.15 34.07
CA LYS A 103 -19.29 -12.38 33.27
C LYS A 103 -19.74 -12.01 31.86
N LEU A 104 -18.83 -11.98 30.90
CA LEU A 104 -19.12 -11.74 29.48
C LEU A 104 -19.14 -13.07 28.71
N ALA A 105 -19.78 -13.10 27.53
CA ALA A 105 -19.66 -14.26 26.65
C ALA A 105 -18.20 -14.49 26.24
N PRO A 106 -17.71 -15.74 26.25
CA PRO A 106 -16.45 -16.09 25.61
C PRO A 106 -16.53 -15.84 24.10
N VAL A 107 -15.40 -15.45 23.52
CA VAL A 107 -15.24 -15.20 22.09
C VAL A 107 -14.19 -16.16 21.56
N VAL A 108 -14.56 -16.94 20.55
CA VAL A 108 -13.65 -17.84 19.84
C VAL A 108 -13.51 -17.33 18.42
N ARG A 109 -12.28 -16.94 18.05
CA ARG A 109 -11.94 -16.50 16.70
C ARG A 109 -11.40 -17.68 15.90
N LEU A 110 -11.97 -17.91 14.72
CA LEU A 110 -11.52 -18.93 13.79
C LEU A 110 -10.45 -18.32 12.89
N ILE A 111 -9.18 -18.65 13.14
CA ILE A 111 -8.04 -18.03 12.45
C ILE A 111 -7.24 -19.12 11.73
N PRO A 112 -7.12 -19.05 10.40
CA PRO A 112 -6.23 -19.95 9.68
C PRO A 112 -4.75 -19.63 10.01
N TYR A 113 -3.96 -20.65 10.37
CA TYR A 113 -2.54 -20.47 10.68
C TYR A 113 -1.79 -19.80 9.53
N ASN A 114 -0.87 -18.89 9.89
CA ASN A 114 0.01 -18.16 8.96
C ASN A 114 -0.71 -17.39 7.84
N SER A 115 -2.02 -17.21 7.93
CA SER A 115 -2.81 -16.46 6.95
C SER A 115 -2.71 -14.95 7.19
N ALA A 116 -3.29 -14.18 6.27
CA ALA A 116 -3.42 -12.74 6.43
C ALA A 116 -4.10 -12.37 7.75
N GLU A 117 -5.12 -13.11 8.19
CA GLU A 117 -5.82 -12.84 9.46
C GLU A 117 -4.94 -13.08 10.69
N HIS A 118 -4.10 -14.11 10.65
CA HIS A 118 -3.14 -14.36 11.72
C HIS A 118 -2.09 -13.23 11.78
N ILE A 119 -1.59 -12.82 10.62
CA ILE A 119 -0.60 -11.75 10.48
C ILE A 119 -1.17 -10.41 10.97
N THR A 120 -2.37 -10.03 10.51
CA THR A 120 -2.99 -8.76 10.91
C THR A 120 -3.26 -8.74 12.40
N LEU A 121 -3.82 -9.80 12.99
CA LEU A 121 -4.07 -9.89 14.44
C LEU A 121 -2.81 -9.65 15.30
N LYS A 122 -1.65 -10.10 14.82
CA LYS A 122 -0.37 -9.90 15.51
C LYS A 122 0.11 -8.46 15.42
N PHE A 123 0.08 -7.87 14.22
CA PHE A 123 0.61 -6.53 13.97
C PHE A 123 -0.37 -5.40 14.36
N ASP A 124 -1.66 -5.70 14.51
CA ASP A 124 -2.68 -4.77 15.00
C ASP A 124 -2.36 -4.26 16.42
N LYS A 125 -1.63 -5.07 17.20
CA LYS A 125 -1.16 -4.71 18.54
C LYS A 125 0.05 -3.77 18.55
N LEU A 126 0.72 -3.55 17.42
CA LEU A 126 2.01 -2.83 17.35
C LEU A 126 1.88 -1.30 17.17
N GLY A 127 0.67 -0.75 17.00
CA GLY A 127 0.42 0.69 17.06
C GLY A 127 0.60 1.48 15.75
N ASN A 128 0.24 2.77 15.84
CA ASN A 128 -0.19 3.73 14.79
C ASN A 128 0.74 4.01 13.58
N ASP A 129 1.87 3.35 13.43
CA ASP A 129 2.70 3.54 12.23
C ASP A 129 2.16 2.67 11.08
N GLU A 130 1.29 3.26 10.26
CA GLU A 130 0.67 2.62 9.10
C GLU A 130 1.71 2.06 8.12
N THR A 131 2.87 2.74 7.98
CA THR A 131 3.92 2.31 7.05
C THR A 131 4.63 1.07 7.56
N LEU A 132 4.96 1.03 8.86
CA LEU A 132 5.60 -0.11 9.49
C LEU A 132 4.63 -1.30 9.61
N TYR A 133 3.37 -1.04 9.95
CA TYR A 133 2.29 -2.03 9.93
C TYR A 133 2.20 -2.70 8.56
N THR A 134 2.05 -1.88 7.50
CA THR A 134 1.89 -2.37 6.13
C THR A 134 3.12 -3.15 5.68
N LYS A 135 4.33 -2.64 5.97
CA LYS A 135 5.60 -3.32 5.65
C LYS A 135 5.70 -4.69 6.30
N ASN A 136 5.37 -4.77 7.59
CA ASN A 136 5.43 -6.01 8.35
C ASN A 136 4.36 -7.02 7.89
N VAL A 137 3.13 -6.56 7.67
CA VAL A 137 2.03 -7.41 7.19
C VAL A 137 2.37 -7.98 5.82
N ILE A 138 2.79 -7.14 4.87
CA ILE A 138 3.16 -7.60 3.52
C ILE A 138 4.38 -8.52 3.57
N GLY A 139 5.41 -8.16 4.33
CA GLY A 139 6.63 -8.97 4.48
C GLY A 139 6.32 -10.36 5.03
N SER A 140 5.54 -10.45 6.10
CA SER A 140 5.09 -11.72 6.68
C SER A 140 4.17 -12.49 5.74
N MET A 141 3.27 -11.83 5.01
CA MET A 141 2.38 -12.50 4.05
C MET A 141 3.18 -13.14 2.91
N VAL A 142 4.19 -12.45 2.39
CA VAL A 142 5.06 -12.97 1.32
C VAL A 142 5.92 -14.14 1.79
N VAL A 143 6.47 -14.08 3.01
CA VAL A 143 7.32 -15.14 3.59
C VAL A 143 6.49 -16.36 3.95
N LEU A 144 5.32 -16.17 4.55
CA LEU A 144 4.48 -17.25 5.06
C LEU A 144 3.53 -17.86 4.02
N ARG A 145 3.45 -17.31 2.81
CA ARG A 145 2.50 -17.74 1.75
C ARG A 145 2.47 -19.25 1.49
N ASN A 146 3.62 -19.93 1.62
CA ASN A 146 3.72 -21.38 1.36
C ASN A 146 3.37 -22.24 2.59
N LYS A 147 3.12 -21.63 3.76
CA LYS A 147 2.79 -22.29 5.03
C LYS A 147 1.41 -21.90 5.57
N VAL A 148 0.57 -21.29 4.72
CA VAL A 148 -0.80 -20.88 5.09
C VAL A 148 -1.66 -22.12 5.35
N GLY A 149 -2.38 -22.12 6.47
CA GLY A 149 -3.26 -23.21 6.88
C GLY A 149 -2.53 -24.47 7.37
N ALA A 150 -1.19 -24.47 7.45
CA ALA A 150 -0.43 -25.60 7.95
C ALA A 150 -0.62 -25.72 9.47
N ILE A 151 -1.41 -26.72 9.89
CA ILE A 151 -1.66 -27.02 11.30
C ILE A 151 -0.37 -27.58 11.93
N PRO A 152 0.08 -27.06 13.08
CA PRO A 152 1.21 -27.61 13.83
C PRO A 152 1.03 -29.10 14.09
N SER A 153 2.11 -29.89 14.01
CA SER A 153 2.05 -31.35 14.13
C SER A 153 1.43 -31.82 15.45
N GLU A 154 1.60 -31.05 16.53
CA GLU A 154 1.00 -31.29 17.85
C GLU A 154 -0.52 -31.18 17.85
N LEU A 155 -1.09 -30.33 16.97
CA LEU A 155 -2.53 -30.06 16.93
C LEU A 155 -3.28 -30.96 15.94
N LYS A 156 -2.59 -31.50 14.93
CA LYS A 156 -3.18 -32.43 13.94
C LYS A 156 -4.07 -33.53 14.54
N PRO A 157 -3.68 -34.26 15.60
CA PRO A 157 -4.54 -35.31 16.16
C PRO A 157 -5.87 -34.76 16.72
N TYR A 158 -5.87 -33.56 17.32
CA TYR A 158 -7.09 -32.96 17.88
C TYR A 158 -8.08 -32.54 16.79
N TYR A 159 -7.58 -31.98 15.68
CA TYR A 159 -8.42 -31.66 14.52
C TYR A 159 -8.92 -32.93 13.82
N ALA A 160 -8.09 -33.96 13.69
CA ALA A 160 -8.48 -35.24 13.08
C ALA A 160 -9.59 -35.97 13.86
N GLN A 161 -9.65 -35.78 15.18
CA GLN A 161 -10.73 -36.31 16.03
C GLN A 161 -12.01 -35.48 16.00
N GLY A 162 -12.08 -34.42 15.19
CA GLY A 162 -13.24 -33.54 15.10
C GLY A 162 -13.42 -32.64 16.32
N LEU A 163 -12.31 -32.23 16.97
CA LEU A 163 -12.30 -31.32 18.12
C LEU A 163 -13.11 -31.80 19.34
N LYS A 164 -13.26 -33.12 19.52
CA LYS A 164 -13.91 -33.72 20.70
C LYS A 164 -13.28 -33.30 22.03
N LEU A 165 -12.00 -32.90 22.02
CA LEU A 165 -11.31 -32.33 23.17
C LEU A 165 -12.01 -31.08 23.73
N LEU A 166 -12.74 -30.33 22.90
CA LEU A 166 -13.44 -29.11 23.32
C LEU A 166 -14.74 -29.39 24.08
N THR A 167 -15.25 -30.63 24.09
CA THR A 167 -16.52 -30.99 24.73
C THR A 167 -16.60 -30.55 26.21
N PRO A 168 -15.60 -30.87 27.07
CA PRO A 168 -15.63 -30.45 28.47
C PRO A 168 -15.60 -28.93 28.66
N TRP A 169 -14.94 -28.22 27.74
CA TRP A 169 -14.92 -26.76 27.74
C TRP A 169 -16.25 -26.16 27.28
N LEU A 170 -16.92 -26.78 26.30
CA LEU A 170 -18.25 -26.37 25.84
C LEU A 170 -19.32 -26.59 26.92
N ASP A 171 -19.18 -27.63 27.74
CA ASP A 171 -20.07 -27.87 28.90
C ASP A 171 -19.84 -26.81 30.00
N ASN A 172 -18.57 -26.44 30.25
CA ASN A 172 -18.19 -25.45 31.25
C ASN A 172 -17.28 -24.36 30.67
N MET A 173 -17.88 -23.35 30.05
CA MET A 173 -17.18 -22.25 29.36
C MET A 173 -16.44 -21.26 30.29
N THR A 174 -16.42 -21.53 31.59
CA THR A 174 -15.60 -20.81 32.58
C THR A 174 -14.23 -21.47 32.79
N SER A 175 -14.03 -22.68 32.26
CA SER A 175 -12.74 -23.37 32.31
C SER A 175 -11.72 -22.71 31.37
N PRO A 176 -10.40 -22.83 31.65
CA PRO A 176 -9.37 -22.28 30.77
C PRO A 176 -9.45 -22.92 29.38
N TRP A 177 -9.05 -22.16 28.37
CA TRP A 177 -9.05 -22.62 26.98
C TRP A 177 -8.11 -23.83 26.82
N PRO A 178 -8.58 -24.95 26.23
CA PRO A 178 -7.83 -26.21 26.21
C PRO A 178 -6.78 -26.30 25.08
N LEU A 179 -6.80 -25.39 24.11
CA LEU A 179 -5.81 -25.35 23.03
C LEU A 179 -4.71 -24.31 23.36
N PRO A 180 -3.48 -24.49 22.85
CA PRO A 180 -2.43 -23.51 23.01
C PRO A 180 -2.82 -22.17 22.38
N ASP A 181 -2.24 -21.10 22.92
CA ASP A 181 -2.38 -19.77 22.34
C ASP A 181 -1.82 -19.71 20.93
N LEU A 182 -2.31 -18.75 20.16
CA LEU A 182 -1.92 -18.53 18.77
C LEU A 182 -0.41 -18.19 18.70
N PRO A 183 0.40 -18.89 17.90
CA PRO A 183 1.84 -18.71 17.89
C PRO A 183 2.22 -17.34 17.33
N ASN A 184 3.26 -16.72 17.88
CA ASN A 184 3.69 -15.40 17.41
C ASN A 184 4.32 -15.47 16.01
N ILE A 185 4.07 -14.45 15.19
CA ILE A 185 4.68 -14.31 13.86
C ILE A 185 5.89 -13.40 13.95
N ASP A 186 7.03 -13.84 13.43
CA ASP A 186 8.25 -13.04 13.40
C ASP A 186 8.14 -11.82 12.46
N THR A 187 8.94 -10.80 12.73
CA THR A 187 9.18 -9.69 11.79
C THR A 187 10.24 -10.09 10.79
N TYR A 188 9.95 -9.92 9.50
CA TYR A 188 10.88 -10.29 8.43
C TYR A 188 11.56 -9.06 7.83
N SER A 189 12.89 -9.13 7.72
CA SER A 189 13.68 -8.13 7.03
C SER A 189 13.58 -8.26 5.51
N TRP A 190 13.87 -7.18 4.79
CA TRP A 190 13.81 -7.15 3.32
C TRP A 190 14.66 -8.25 2.64
N PRO A 191 15.87 -8.60 3.09
CA PRO A 191 16.63 -9.71 2.52
C PRO A 191 15.88 -11.05 2.56
N VAL A 192 15.16 -11.33 3.64
CA VAL A 192 14.38 -12.56 3.81
C VAL A 192 13.15 -12.55 2.91
N VAL A 193 12.44 -11.42 2.84
CA VAL A 193 11.30 -11.24 1.93
C VAL A 193 11.76 -11.43 0.48
N ARG A 194 12.89 -10.83 0.09
CA ARG A 194 13.50 -11.00 -1.23
C ARG A 194 13.85 -12.46 -1.50
N LYS A 195 14.49 -13.17 -0.55
CA LYS A 195 14.78 -14.61 -0.67
C LYS A 195 13.49 -15.40 -0.93
N SER A 196 12.44 -15.14 -0.16
CA SER A 196 11.12 -15.78 -0.35
C SER A 196 10.47 -15.43 -1.69
N MET A 197 10.61 -14.21 -2.21
CA MET A 197 10.09 -13.85 -3.54
C MET A 197 10.87 -14.53 -4.68
N LEU A 198 12.16 -14.78 -4.47
CA LEU A 198 13.04 -15.37 -5.47
C LEU A 198 13.02 -16.91 -5.49
N SER A 199 12.58 -17.55 -4.42
CA SER A 199 12.42 -19.01 -4.36
C SER A 199 11.14 -19.45 -5.08
N LYS A 200 11.24 -20.53 -5.86
CA LYS A 200 10.06 -21.18 -6.45
C LYS A 200 9.23 -21.84 -5.33
N PRO A 201 7.93 -22.07 -5.57
CA PRO A 201 7.06 -22.76 -4.61
C PRO A 201 7.61 -24.12 -4.14
N ASP A 202 8.30 -24.85 -5.01
CA ASP A 202 8.80 -26.21 -4.75
C ASP A 202 10.16 -26.26 -4.04
N ASP A 203 10.93 -25.16 -4.05
CA ASP A 203 12.31 -25.11 -3.53
C ASP A 203 12.37 -24.87 -2.01
N ILE A 204 11.23 -24.62 -1.36
CA ILE A 204 11.14 -24.35 0.09
C ILE A 204 10.45 -25.52 0.79
N LYS A 205 11.03 -26.71 0.68
CA LYS A 205 10.69 -27.80 1.59
C LYS A 205 11.68 -27.73 2.76
N ASP A 206 11.13 -27.55 3.96
CA ASP A 206 11.82 -27.74 5.24
C ASP A 206 12.89 -26.73 5.70
N GLU A 207 12.77 -25.43 5.37
CA GLU A 207 13.42 -24.39 6.19
C GLU A 207 12.44 -23.79 7.21
N ASP A 208 12.75 -23.98 8.48
CA ASP A 208 12.05 -23.37 9.62
C ASP A 208 12.25 -21.84 9.55
N PRO A 209 11.18 -21.01 9.49
CA PRO A 209 11.35 -19.57 9.29
C PRO A 209 12.00 -18.90 10.51
N HIS A 210 11.90 -19.54 11.69
CA HIS A 210 12.56 -19.13 12.94
C HIS A 210 14.08 -19.32 12.94
N LYS A 211 14.66 -20.00 11.94
CA LYS A 211 16.11 -20.17 11.79
C LYS A 211 16.79 -19.04 11.02
N LEU A 212 16.03 -18.14 10.39
CA LEU A 212 16.56 -16.93 9.76
C LEU A 212 16.71 -15.82 10.81
N LYS A 213 17.48 -16.10 11.87
CA LYS A 213 17.91 -15.09 12.83
C LYS A 213 18.95 -14.18 12.19
N ILE A 214 18.93 -12.92 12.62
CA ILE A 214 19.90 -11.89 12.29
C ILE A 214 21.30 -12.39 12.68
N GLU A 215 22.14 -12.77 11.72
CA GLU A 215 23.58 -12.88 11.92
C GLU A 215 24.17 -11.47 11.95
N ASN A 216 24.05 -10.81 13.10
CA ASN A 216 24.92 -9.71 13.51
C ASN A 216 25.41 -10.06 14.92
N GLY A 217 26.48 -10.85 15.02
CA GLY A 217 27.02 -11.28 16.30
C GLY A 217 28.22 -12.20 16.15
N VAL A 218 29.39 -11.58 16.21
CA VAL A 218 30.74 -12.17 16.26
C VAL A 218 30.82 -13.45 17.09
N SER A 219 31.46 -14.47 16.52
CA SER A 219 32.00 -15.62 17.23
C SER A 219 32.86 -15.16 18.43
N SER A 220 32.43 -15.46 19.65
CA SER A 220 33.38 -15.51 20.78
C SER A 220 32.96 -16.55 21.80
N ALA A 221 33.89 -17.46 22.05
CA ALA A 221 33.84 -18.46 23.10
C ALA A 221 33.98 -17.81 24.49
N ASN A 222 33.57 -18.58 25.51
CA ASN A 222 33.79 -18.44 26.96
C ASN A 222 32.75 -17.65 27.79
N GLY A 223 31.99 -18.40 28.59
CA GLY A 223 32.18 -18.45 30.05
C GLY A 223 31.52 -17.39 30.97
N LYS A 224 30.55 -17.90 31.75
CA LYS A 224 30.17 -17.55 33.15
C LYS A 224 29.40 -16.25 33.48
N ASP A 225 28.26 -16.49 34.13
CA ASP A 225 27.63 -15.81 35.29
C ASP A 225 27.51 -14.28 35.34
N SER A 226 26.27 -13.77 35.38
CA SER A 226 25.63 -13.19 36.58
C SER A 226 24.43 -12.28 36.23
N ASP A 227 23.45 -12.27 37.14
CA ASP A 227 22.26 -11.44 37.17
C ASP A 227 22.55 -9.93 37.14
N SER A 228 21.71 -9.15 36.45
CA SER A 228 20.94 -8.04 37.05
C SER A 228 20.24 -7.17 36.00
N VAL A 229 19.08 -6.69 36.43
CA VAL A 229 18.16 -5.74 35.81
C VAL A 229 18.82 -4.39 35.50
N SER A 230 18.65 -3.86 34.28
CA SER A 230 18.27 -2.44 34.10
C SER A 230 17.77 -2.13 32.70
N ARG A 231 16.68 -1.37 32.66
CA ARG A 231 16.14 -0.66 31.49
C ARG A 231 17.21 0.25 30.90
N ASN A 232 17.27 0.34 29.57
CA ASN A 232 17.33 1.63 28.88
C ASN A 232 17.09 1.45 27.37
N ASN A 233 16.14 2.24 26.86
CA ASN A 233 15.95 2.57 25.46
C ASN A 233 17.25 3.18 24.91
N SER A 234 17.78 2.63 23.82
CA SER A 234 18.64 3.39 22.92
C SER A 234 17.99 3.44 21.53
N ILE A 235 17.68 4.68 21.16
CA ILE A 235 17.39 5.14 19.80
C ILE A 235 18.60 4.75 18.94
N VAL A 236 18.39 3.86 17.96
CA VAL A 236 19.37 3.58 16.92
C VAL A 236 18.93 4.35 15.67
N ASN A 237 19.69 5.39 15.35
CA ASN A 237 19.65 6.06 14.05
C ASN A 237 20.08 5.06 12.96
N GLU A 238 19.13 4.57 12.16
CA GLU A 238 19.40 3.76 10.96
C GLU A 238 19.42 4.63 9.68
N ASP A 239 20.22 5.70 9.68
CA ASP A 239 20.64 6.36 8.44
C ASP A 239 22.04 5.87 8.07
N LYS A 240 22.11 4.72 7.40
CA LYS A 240 23.18 4.21 6.50
C LYS A 240 23.11 2.68 6.41
N LEU A 241 22.25 2.16 5.54
CA LEU A 241 22.34 0.75 5.12
C LEU A 241 21.95 0.57 3.65
N PHE A 242 22.67 1.25 2.75
CA PHE A 242 22.73 0.90 1.34
C PHE A 242 24.20 0.83 0.91
N PRO A 243 24.79 -0.36 0.74
CA PRO A 243 25.94 -0.53 -0.11
C PRO A 243 25.45 -0.52 -1.57
N ASP A 244 25.84 0.50 -2.31
CA ASP A 244 25.66 0.60 -3.76
C ASP A 244 26.64 -0.34 -4.49
N GLU A 245 26.50 -1.65 -4.32
CA GLU A 245 27.14 -2.65 -5.18
C GLU A 245 26.19 -3.84 -5.32
N ASP A 246 25.67 -4.07 -6.54
CA ASP A 246 25.21 -5.39 -7.08
C ASP A 246 24.24 -5.25 -8.27
N ASN A 247 24.59 -4.40 -9.24
CA ASN A 247 23.96 -4.39 -10.57
C ASN A 247 24.40 -5.62 -11.42
N GLU A 248 25.44 -6.34 -10.97
CA GLU A 248 26.04 -7.51 -11.62
C GLU A 248 25.08 -8.73 -11.63
N SER A 249 24.38 -8.99 -10.52
CA SER A 249 23.52 -10.17 -10.36
C SER A 249 22.21 -10.05 -11.15
N TYR A 250 21.65 -8.85 -11.23
CA TYR A 250 20.48 -8.55 -12.07
C TYR A 250 20.82 -8.62 -13.56
N ARG A 251 22.00 -8.13 -13.98
CA ARG A 251 22.53 -8.31 -15.34
C ARG A 251 22.74 -9.78 -15.68
N ALA A 252 23.35 -10.55 -14.78
CA ALA A 252 23.62 -11.97 -14.98
C ALA A 252 22.33 -12.80 -15.13
N LYS A 253 21.24 -12.44 -14.44
CA LYS A 253 19.94 -13.11 -14.60
C LYS A 253 19.18 -12.67 -15.85
N ARG A 254 19.35 -11.42 -16.32
CA ARG A 254 18.76 -10.98 -17.61
C ARG A 254 19.40 -11.75 -18.77
N ILE A 255 20.72 -11.91 -18.74
CA ILE A 255 21.49 -12.73 -19.69
C ILE A 255 21.01 -14.19 -19.65
N LYS A 256 20.78 -14.76 -18.46
CA LYS A 256 20.26 -16.15 -18.35
C LYS A 256 18.82 -16.32 -18.80
N ARG A 257 17.98 -15.28 -18.83
CA ARG A 257 16.58 -15.36 -19.29
C ARG A 257 16.47 -15.27 -20.82
N GLU A 258 17.41 -14.59 -21.47
CA GLU A 258 17.52 -14.54 -22.95
C GLU A 258 18.00 -15.88 -23.56
N HIS A 259 18.51 -16.80 -22.73
CA HIS A 259 18.92 -18.15 -23.16
C HIS A 259 17.83 -19.23 -23.08
N TYR A 260 16.60 -18.90 -22.65
CA TYR A 260 15.47 -19.84 -22.67
C TYR A 260 14.46 -19.44 -23.75
N SER A 261 14.83 -19.67 -25.01
CA SER A 261 13.90 -19.94 -26.10
C SER A 261 14.30 -21.29 -26.71
N PRO A 262 13.38 -22.23 -26.93
CA PRO A 262 13.73 -23.62 -27.19
C PRO A 262 14.07 -23.78 -28.67
N LEU A 263 15.34 -23.95 -29.00
CA LEU A 263 15.73 -24.60 -30.25
C LEU A 263 17.14 -25.18 -30.13
N SER A 264 17.19 -26.50 -30.22
CA SER A 264 18.34 -27.32 -30.64
C SER A 264 19.60 -27.27 -29.77
N GLY A 265 19.78 -28.33 -28.99
CA GLY A 265 21.11 -28.71 -28.53
C GLY A 265 21.97 -29.07 -29.72
N ASP A 266 23.07 -28.35 -29.90
CA ASP A 266 24.32 -29.00 -30.28
C ASP A 266 25.51 -28.21 -29.70
N SER A 267 26.46 -28.96 -29.18
CA SER A 267 27.68 -28.45 -28.58
C SER A 267 28.61 -27.98 -29.69
N THR A 268 28.97 -26.70 -29.72
CA THR A 268 30.38 -26.28 -29.94
C THR A 268 30.49 -24.77 -29.76
N ARG A 269 31.25 -24.38 -28.73
CA ARG A 269 31.87 -23.06 -28.65
C ARG A 269 32.72 -22.84 -29.90
N ARG A 270 32.35 -21.87 -30.74
CA ARG A 270 33.29 -21.18 -31.63
C ARG A 270 33.07 -19.69 -31.49
N ASP A 271 34.13 -19.05 -31.01
CA ASP A 271 34.23 -17.63 -30.75
C ASP A 271 33.98 -16.79 -32.01
N SER A 272 33.11 -15.79 -31.85
CA SER A 272 32.69 -14.83 -32.87
C SER A 272 33.75 -13.75 -33.19
N PHE A 273 35.05 -14.05 -33.04
CA PHE A 273 36.15 -13.08 -33.12
C PHE A 273 37.34 -13.51 -34.00
N SER A 274 37.10 -14.22 -35.09
CA SER A 274 38.15 -14.61 -36.06
C SER A 274 37.96 -14.00 -37.46
N PHE A 275 37.62 -12.71 -37.52
CA PHE A 275 37.44 -11.99 -38.80
C PHE A 275 38.59 -11.02 -39.17
N LEU A 276 39.63 -10.87 -38.34
CA LEU A 276 40.70 -9.88 -38.60
C LEU A 276 42.13 -10.47 -38.58
N ALA A 277 42.33 -11.72 -39.00
CA ALA A 277 43.67 -12.23 -39.27
C ALA A 277 44.17 -11.72 -40.64
N PRO A 278 45.45 -11.30 -40.80
CA PRO A 278 45.97 -10.75 -42.05
C PRO A 278 46.01 -11.80 -43.17
N LEU A 279 45.48 -11.46 -44.34
CA LEU A 279 45.43 -12.28 -45.55
C LEU A 279 46.81 -12.37 -46.26
N SER A 280 47.82 -12.96 -45.62
CA SER A 280 49.12 -13.19 -46.27
C SER A 280 49.38 -14.63 -46.71
N SER A 281 48.39 -15.53 -46.61
CA SER A 281 48.60 -16.94 -46.98
C SER A 281 47.35 -17.61 -47.59
N ILE A 282 46.88 -17.14 -48.74
CA ILE A 282 46.04 -17.96 -49.62
C ILE A 282 46.54 -17.82 -51.06
N SER A 283 46.99 -18.96 -51.60
CA SER A 283 47.46 -19.14 -52.96
C SER A 283 46.40 -18.74 -53.99
N LEU A 284 46.84 -17.99 -55.01
CA LEU A 284 46.08 -17.79 -56.24
C LEU A 284 45.78 -19.14 -56.92
N HIS A 285 44.53 -19.64 -56.81
CA HIS A 285 43.80 -20.36 -57.87
C HIS A 285 42.41 -20.87 -57.41
N ARG A 286 41.35 -20.04 -57.52
CA ARG A 286 39.95 -20.43 -57.88
C ARG A 286 39.01 -19.21 -57.89
N PRO A 287 38.53 -18.69 -59.05
CA PRO A 287 37.81 -17.40 -59.06
C PRO A 287 36.29 -17.43 -59.35
N LEU A 288 35.54 -18.53 -59.11
CA LEU A 288 34.10 -18.55 -59.42
C LEU A 288 33.16 -19.04 -58.28
N ASP A 289 33.65 -19.86 -57.34
CA ASP A 289 32.78 -20.43 -56.29
C ASP A 289 32.61 -19.52 -55.06
N ASP A 290 33.59 -18.68 -54.72
CA ASP A 290 33.52 -17.79 -53.56
C ASP A 290 32.49 -16.66 -53.71
N ARG A 291 32.28 -16.16 -54.93
CA ARG A 291 31.27 -15.12 -55.20
C ARG A 291 29.84 -15.67 -55.05
N ARG A 292 29.62 -16.94 -55.42
CA ARG A 292 28.33 -17.62 -55.24
C ARG A 292 28.06 -17.90 -53.78
N LEU A 293 29.08 -18.34 -53.03
CA LEU A 293 28.98 -18.57 -51.60
C LEU A 293 28.68 -17.28 -50.81
N LEU A 294 29.36 -16.18 -51.16
CA LEU A 294 29.12 -14.87 -50.56
C LEU A 294 27.70 -14.36 -50.86
N THR A 295 27.26 -14.46 -52.12
CA THR A 295 25.89 -14.06 -52.51
C THR A 295 24.84 -14.88 -51.76
N GLN A 296 25.04 -16.19 -51.65
CA GLN A 296 24.13 -17.08 -50.91
C GLN A 296 24.10 -16.76 -49.41
N ASN A 297 25.24 -16.39 -48.81
CA ASN A 297 25.31 -15.99 -47.40
C ASN A 297 24.62 -14.63 -47.15
N ILE A 298 24.73 -13.68 -48.08
CA ILE A 298 24.01 -12.41 -48.01
C ILE A 298 22.50 -12.65 -48.13
N VAL A 299 22.06 -13.47 -49.11
CA VAL A 299 20.65 -13.82 -49.30
C VAL A 299 20.08 -14.48 -48.04
N ARG A 300 20.77 -15.48 -47.46
CA ARG A 300 20.33 -16.10 -46.20
C ARG A 300 20.25 -15.11 -45.03
N ARG A 301 21.16 -14.14 -44.95
CA ARG A 301 21.13 -13.11 -43.91
C ARG A 301 19.98 -12.13 -44.11
N LEU A 302 19.67 -11.78 -45.36
CA LEU A 302 18.51 -10.97 -45.71
C LEU A 302 17.20 -11.72 -45.43
N GLU A 303 17.09 -12.99 -45.80
CA GLU A 303 15.95 -13.85 -45.46
C GLU A 303 15.75 -13.95 -43.94
N LYS A 304 16.83 -14.15 -43.18
CA LYS A 304 16.77 -14.13 -41.72
C LYS A 304 16.29 -12.77 -41.19
N SER A 305 16.79 -11.67 -41.73
CA SER A 305 16.36 -10.33 -41.33
C SER A 305 14.90 -10.05 -41.69
N ILE A 306 14.40 -10.57 -42.83
CA ILE A 306 13.00 -10.44 -43.24
C ILE A 306 12.11 -11.24 -42.28
N ASN A 307 12.48 -12.47 -41.95
CA ASN A 307 11.75 -13.28 -40.97
C ASN A 307 11.75 -12.63 -39.57
N ASP A 308 12.88 -12.08 -39.13
CA ASP A 308 12.96 -11.35 -37.87
C ASP A 308 12.04 -10.12 -37.86
N LEU A 309 11.94 -9.40 -38.99
CA LEU A 309 11.02 -8.26 -39.14
C LEU A 309 9.55 -8.70 -39.16
N GLU A 310 9.22 -9.83 -39.78
CA GLU A 310 7.86 -10.38 -39.81
C GLU A 310 7.40 -10.78 -38.41
N ILE A 311 8.25 -11.48 -37.65
CA ILE A 311 7.98 -11.82 -36.24
C ILE A 311 7.76 -10.57 -35.40
N LYS A 312 8.56 -9.51 -35.63
CA LYS A 312 8.41 -8.23 -34.92
C LYS A 312 7.13 -7.49 -35.31
N SER A 313 6.72 -7.57 -36.58
CA SER A 313 5.45 -7.02 -37.05
C SER A 313 4.25 -7.71 -36.37
N ASP A 314 4.27 -9.05 -36.28
CA ASP A 314 3.25 -9.83 -35.59
C ASP A 314 3.20 -9.51 -34.09
N GLU A 315 4.36 -9.33 -33.46
CA GLU A 315 4.46 -8.90 -32.06
C GLU A 315 3.81 -7.52 -31.86
N ILE A 316 4.09 -6.56 -32.73
CA ILE A 316 3.47 -5.22 -32.70
C ILE A 316 1.94 -5.33 -32.87
N GLN A 317 1.45 -6.18 -33.77
CA GLN A 317 0.01 -6.37 -33.98
C GLN A 317 -0.68 -6.95 -32.75
N LYS A 318 -0.07 -7.94 -32.08
CA LYS A 318 -0.56 -8.50 -30.81
C LYS A 318 -0.55 -7.47 -29.68
N LEU A 319 0.47 -6.61 -29.62
CA LEU A 319 0.52 -5.54 -28.63
C LEU A 319 -0.58 -4.50 -28.89
N ARG A 320 -0.86 -4.17 -30.15
CA ARG A 320 -1.96 -3.27 -30.52
C ARG A 320 -3.32 -3.83 -30.15
N SER A 321 -3.59 -5.11 -30.41
CA SER A 321 -4.87 -5.73 -30.01
C SER A 321 -5.05 -5.76 -28.50
N LYS A 322 -3.96 -6.05 -27.75
CA LYS A 322 -3.97 -5.98 -26.28
C LYS A 322 -4.20 -4.57 -25.76
N ALA A 323 -3.58 -3.56 -26.37
CA ALA A 323 -3.79 -2.15 -26.00
C ALA A 323 -5.25 -1.72 -26.25
N SER A 324 -5.84 -2.12 -27.39
CA SER A 324 -7.24 -1.84 -27.70
C SER A 324 -8.21 -2.54 -26.74
N ALA A 325 -7.96 -3.79 -26.37
CA ALA A 325 -8.75 -4.49 -25.35
C ALA A 325 -8.66 -3.80 -23.98
N LEU A 326 -7.47 -3.35 -23.59
CA LEU A 326 -7.26 -2.62 -22.34
C LEU A 326 -7.98 -1.26 -22.36
N GLN A 327 -7.95 -0.56 -23.50
CA GLN A 327 -8.70 0.68 -23.67
C GLN A 327 -10.21 0.47 -23.52
N ALA A 328 -10.77 -0.57 -24.14
CA ALA A 328 -12.19 -0.90 -24.00
C ALA A 328 -12.58 -1.18 -22.54
N THR A 329 -11.75 -1.93 -21.80
CA THR A 329 -12.00 -2.15 -20.36
C THR A 329 -11.91 -0.86 -19.54
N HIS A 330 -11.00 0.05 -19.89
CA HIS A 330 -10.89 1.33 -19.22
C HIS A 330 -12.13 2.20 -19.47
N GLU A 331 -12.60 2.27 -20.72
CA GLU A 331 -13.83 2.96 -21.10
C GLU A 331 -15.04 2.42 -20.33
N GLU A 332 -15.19 1.09 -20.22
CA GLU A 332 -16.24 0.46 -19.42
C GLU A 332 -16.18 0.85 -17.94
N THR A 333 -14.98 0.83 -17.33
CA THR A 333 -14.83 1.24 -15.92
C THR A 333 -15.11 2.74 -15.70
N VAL A 334 -14.80 3.59 -16.68
CA VAL A 334 -15.11 5.03 -16.62
C VAL A 334 -16.63 5.25 -16.70
N ASP A 335 -17.32 4.50 -17.55
CA ASP A 335 -18.78 4.54 -17.64
C ASP A 335 -19.44 4.06 -16.34
N GLU A 336 -18.94 2.98 -15.73
CA GLU A 336 -19.40 2.53 -14.41
C GLU A 336 -19.16 3.58 -13.32
N MET A 337 -17.97 4.21 -13.32
CA MET A 337 -17.64 5.29 -12.40
C MET A 337 -18.62 6.47 -12.56
N SER A 338 -18.93 6.86 -13.79
CA SER A 338 -19.87 7.96 -14.08
C SER A 338 -21.28 7.66 -13.55
N LYS A 339 -21.77 6.42 -13.71
CA LYS A 339 -23.06 5.97 -13.15
C LYS A 339 -23.04 6.03 -11.61
N CYS A 340 -21.93 5.64 -11.00
CA CYS A 340 -21.75 5.70 -9.55
C CYS A 340 -21.78 7.14 -9.04
N VAL A 341 -21.09 8.07 -9.72
CA VAL A 341 -21.11 9.51 -9.40
C VAL A 341 -22.52 10.09 -9.53
N ASN A 342 -23.27 9.72 -10.57
CA ASN A 342 -24.67 10.14 -10.73
C ASN A 342 -25.57 9.60 -9.61
N LYS A 343 -25.32 8.37 -9.14
CA LYS A 343 -26.04 7.80 -7.99
C LYS A 343 -25.70 8.53 -6.68
N ILE A 344 -24.42 8.87 -6.47
CA ILE A 344 -23.97 9.62 -5.30
C ILE A 344 -24.61 11.01 -5.27
N THR A 345 -24.64 11.72 -6.40
CA THR A 345 -25.27 13.04 -6.49
C THR A 345 -26.78 12.99 -6.23
N ALA A 346 -27.48 11.99 -6.78
CA ALA A 346 -28.89 11.76 -6.48
C ALA A 346 -29.17 11.46 -4.99
N LEU A 347 -28.34 10.60 -4.37
CA LEU A 347 -28.45 10.29 -2.94
C LEU A 347 -28.16 11.53 -2.07
N LYS A 348 -27.21 12.38 -2.46
CA LYS A 348 -26.94 13.64 -1.75
C LYS A 348 -28.14 14.58 -1.77
N GLU A 349 -28.84 14.69 -2.90
CA GLU A 349 -30.05 15.52 -2.97
C GLU A 349 -31.18 14.93 -2.12
N GLN A 350 -31.35 13.60 -2.10
CA GLN A 350 -32.30 12.93 -1.21
C GLN A 350 -32.00 13.17 0.27
N ILE A 351 -30.72 13.11 0.68
CA ILE A 351 -30.32 13.40 2.06
C ILE A 351 -30.70 14.84 2.43
N LYS A 352 -30.41 15.81 1.55
CA LYS A 352 -30.75 17.21 1.77
C LYS A 352 -32.26 17.44 1.92
N ASP A 353 -33.08 16.73 1.14
CA ASP A 353 -34.54 16.79 1.29
C ASP A 353 -35.03 16.13 2.59
N HIS A 354 -34.39 15.04 3.02
CA HIS A 354 -34.67 14.41 4.31
C HIS A 354 -34.24 15.28 5.50
N GLU A 355 -33.10 15.96 5.42
CA GLU A 355 -32.64 16.93 6.43
C GLU A 355 -33.65 18.07 6.59
N ARG A 356 -34.09 18.68 5.46
CA ARG A 356 -35.14 19.71 5.48
C ARG A 356 -36.46 19.20 6.07
N LYS A 357 -36.79 17.93 5.85
CA LYS A 357 -37.99 17.32 6.45
C LYS A 357 -37.82 17.12 7.96
N SER A 358 -36.64 16.69 8.40
CA SER A 358 -36.31 16.56 9.82
C SER A 358 -36.40 17.91 10.52
N GLU A 359 -35.81 18.97 9.96
CA GLU A 359 -35.85 20.32 10.53
C GLU A 359 -37.29 20.84 10.73
N ARG A 360 -38.20 20.52 9.80
CA ARG A 360 -39.63 20.84 9.93
C ARG A 360 -40.29 20.05 11.06
N GLN A 361 -39.97 18.76 11.19
CA GLN A 361 -40.50 17.91 12.26
C GLN A 361 -39.98 18.34 13.63
N ASP A 362 -38.71 18.72 13.74
CA ASP A 362 -38.11 19.23 14.98
C ASP A 362 -38.75 20.56 15.40
N SER A 363 -39.05 21.43 14.43
CA SER A 363 -39.78 22.68 14.68
C SER A 363 -41.20 22.42 15.19
N GLU A 364 -41.89 21.41 14.65
CA GLU A 364 -43.23 21.02 15.09
C GLU A 364 -43.21 20.38 16.49
N LEU A 365 -42.22 19.52 16.77
CA LEU A 365 -42.03 18.94 18.11
C LEU A 365 -41.76 20.01 19.16
N ASN A 366 -40.94 21.01 18.85
CA ASN A 366 -40.68 22.12 19.77
C ASN A 366 -41.96 22.91 20.08
N ARG A 367 -42.80 23.17 19.06
CA ARG A 367 -44.08 23.84 19.25
C ARG A 367 -45.06 23.01 20.10
N LEU A 368 -45.14 21.71 19.87
CA LEU A 368 -45.96 20.80 20.66
C LEU A 368 -45.48 20.72 22.11
N LYS A 369 -44.15 20.70 22.33
CA LYS A 369 -43.57 20.71 23.66
C LYS A 369 -43.91 21.99 24.42
N GLU A 370 -43.81 23.15 23.77
CA GLU A 370 -44.21 24.44 24.35
C GLU A 370 -45.72 24.45 24.72
N GLN A 371 -46.58 23.85 23.91
CA GLN A 371 -48.00 23.70 24.25
C GLN A 371 -48.24 22.81 25.47
N VAL A 372 -47.51 21.69 25.59
CA VAL A 372 -47.59 20.80 26.76
C VAL A 372 -47.09 21.52 28.02
N ASP A 373 -46.00 22.26 27.92
CA ASP A 373 -45.46 23.05 29.04
C ASP A 373 -46.47 24.12 29.49
N ASN A 374 -47.12 24.81 28.56
CA ASN A 374 -48.18 25.77 28.88
C ASN A 374 -49.37 25.08 29.58
N GLN A 375 -49.88 23.97 29.04
CA GLN A 375 -51.01 23.24 29.63
C GLN A 375 -50.69 22.64 31.01
N THR A 376 -49.45 22.19 31.23
CA THR A 376 -49.04 21.70 32.55
C THR A 376 -48.99 22.81 33.59
N THR A 377 -48.50 24.01 33.21
CA THR A 377 -48.55 25.17 34.10
C THR A 377 -49.98 25.61 34.43
N GLU A 378 -50.91 25.57 33.46
CA GLU A 378 -52.33 25.86 33.69
C GLU A 378 -52.96 24.83 34.63
N LEU A 379 -52.68 23.54 34.44
CA LEU A 379 -53.16 22.48 35.34
C LEU A 379 -52.66 22.65 36.77
N ASP A 380 -51.40 23.05 36.95
CA ASP A 380 -50.84 23.30 38.29
C ASP A 380 -51.43 24.55 38.95
N GLN A 381 -51.78 25.59 38.18
CA GLN A 381 -52.51 26.74 38.68
C GLN A 381 -53.94 26.36 39.13
N VAL A 382 -54.65 25.57 38.33
CA VAL A 382 -56.00 25.08 38.67
C VAL A 382 -55.98 24.19 39.91
N LYS A 383 -54.99 23.29 40.04
CA LYS A 383 -54.82 22.47 41.26
C LYS A 383 -54.61 23.33 42.49
N LYS A 384 -53.73 24.35 42.43
CA LYS A 384 -53.51 25.27 43.55
C LYS A 384 -54.77 26.04 43.95
N LEU A 385 -55.55 26.51 42.98
CA LEU A 385 -56.83 27.17 43.24
C LEU A 385 -57.86 26.23 43.88
N LEU A 386 -57.88 24.96 43.48
CA LEU A 386 -58.76 23.95 44.07
C LEU A 386 -58.35 23.61 45.52
N GLU A 387 -57.04 23.53 45.79
CA GLU A 387 -56.47 23.31 47.13
C GLU A 387 -56.86 24.45 48.09
N LEU A 388 -56.74 25.70 47.63
CA LEU A 388 -57.13 26.89 48.39
C LEU A 388 -58.64 26.93 48.66
N LYS A 389 -59.47 26.53 47.68
CA LYS A 389 -60.92 26.49 47.86
C LYS A 389 -61.37 25.40 48.84
N LYS A 390 -60.72 24.23 48.82
CA LYS A 390 -60.96 23.16 49.81
C LYS A 390 -60.59 23.57 51.25
N GLN A 391 -59.62 24.47 51.41
CA GLN A 391 -59.25 25.02 52.71
C GLN A 391 -60.25 26.08 53.20
N GLN A 392 -61.03 26.72 52.31
CA GLN A 392 -62.10 27.65 52.68
C GLN A 392 -63.39 26.95 53.14
N ASP A 393 -63.71 25.77 52.60
CA ASP A 393 -64.97 25.06 52.89
C ASP A 393 -64.93 24.24 54.20
N ASN A 394 -63.74 23.93 54.74
CA ASN A 394 -63.57 23.30 56.05
C ASN A 394 -63.44 24.38 57.13
N GLY A 395 -64.60 24.81 57.64
CA GLY A 395 -64.78 25.90 58.61
C GLY A 395 -63.66 26.14 59.61
N ASN A 396 -62.87 27.17 59.34
CA ASN A 396 -62.32 28.04 60.37
C ASN A 396 -62.15 29.42 59.74
N ILE A 397 -62.87 30.40 60.30
CA ILE A 397 -62.60 31.82 60.05
C ILE A 397 -61.24 32.06 60.70
N ILE A 398 -60.18 31.97 59.89
CA ILE A 398 -58.87 32.52 60.25
C ILE A 398 -59.03 34.03 60.15
N ASP A 399 -58.70 34.74 61.23
CA ASP A 399 -58.72 36.18 61.28
C ASP A 399 -58.01 36.75 60.04
N LYS A 400 -58.68 37.67 59.36
CA LYS A 400 -58.28 38.24 58.07
C LYS A 400 -56.83 38.75 58.05
N GLU A 401 -56.32 39.14 59.21
CA GLU A 401 -54.94 39.61 59.43
C GLU A 401 -53.88 38.50 59.43
N GLU A 402 -54.21 37.29 59.90
CA GLU A 402 -53.26 36.17 59.92
C GLU A 402 -53.10 35.54 58.53
N PHE A 403 -54.20 35.51 57.74
CA PHE A 403 -54.15 35.15 56.32
C PHE A 403 -53.35 36.16 55.48
N GLU A 404 -53.51 37.47 55.72
CA GLU A 404 -52.71 38.50 55.05
C GLU A 404 -51.22 38.41 55.40
N ARG A 405 -50.87 38.09 56.66
CA ARG A 405 -49.47 37.86 57.05
C ARG A 405 -48.87 36.64 56.37
N ILE A 406 -49.57 35.51 56.34
CA ILE A 406 -49.11 34.29 55.66
C ILE A 406 -49.01 34.53 54.14
N SER A 407 -49.96 35.27 53.56
CA SER A 407 -49.90 35.64 52.14
C SER A 407 -48.73 36.56 51.82
N LEU A 408 -48.45 37.55 52.67
CA LEU A 408 -47.29 38.45 52.52
C LEU A 408 -45.96 37.69 52.69
N ASP A 409 -45.89 36.75 53.64
CA ASP A 409 -44.69 35.95 53.86
C ASP A 409 -44.46 34.98 52.68
N ASN A 410 -45.52 34.37 52.15
CA ASN A 410 -45.46 33.57 50.93
C ASN A 410 -45.06 34.41 49.71
N GLN A 411 -45.55 35.65 49.58
CA GLN A 411 -45.14 36.57 48.52
C GLN A 411 -43.67 36.98 48.65
N LYS A 412 -43.19 37.24 49.87
CA LYS A 412 -41.77 37.52 50.14
C LYS A 412 -40.88 36.32 49.84
N GLY A 413 -41.32 35.11 50.22
CA GLY A 413 -40.64 33.86 49.85
C GLY A 413 -40.57 33.68 48.33
N LYS A 414 -41.67 34.01 47.62
CA LYS A 414 -41.72 33.95 46.15
C LYS A 414 -40.81 34.98 45.49
N ILE A 415 -40.77 36.20 46.01
CA ILE A 415 -39.86 37.25 45.53
C ILE A 415 -38.41 36.81 45.70
N LYS A 416 -38.06 36.27 46.87
CA LYS A 416 -36.70 35.77 47.14
C LYS A 416 -36.32 34.61 46.22
N GLU A 417 -37.24 33.66 45.97
CA GLU A 417 -37.03 32.55 45.03
C GLU A 417 -36.85 33.06 43.59
N LEU A 418 -37.61 34.08 43.19
CA LEU A 418 -37.51 34.69 41.87
C LEU A 418 -36.22 35.50 41.71
N GLU A 419 -35.77 36.19 42.75
CA GLU A 419 -34.49 36.92 42.78
C GLU A 419 -33.31 35.95 42.65
N GLU A 420 -33.32 34.82 43.37
CA GLU A 420 -32.28 33.78 43.27
C GLU A 420 -32.28 33.12 41.88
N LYS A 421 -33.46 32.90 41.29
CA LYS A 421 -33.59 32.42 39.90
C LYS A 421 -33.08 33.44 38.88
N LEU A 422 -33.34 34.74 39.10
CA LEU A 422 -32.83 35.79 38.25
C LEU A 422 -31.29 35.88 38.35
N GLU A 423 -30.74 35.76 39.56
CA GLU A 423 -29.30 35.79 39.80
C GLU A 423 -28.59 34.59 39.15
N THR A 424 -29.16 33.39 39.27
CA THR A 424 -28.63 32.20 38.61
C THR A 424 -28.71 32.31 37.09
N GLU A 425 -29.82 32.78 36.52
CA GLU A 425 -29.97 32.94 35.07
C GLU A 425 -29.07 34.04 34.51
N THR A 426 -28.87 35.13 35.24
CA THR A 426 -27.92 36.20 34.86
C THR A 426 -26.48 35.71 34.93
N ALA A 427 -26.12 34.89 35.92
CA ALA A 427 -24.81 34.25 35.99
C ALA A 427 -24.58 33.29 34.80
N ILE A 428 -25.58 32.47 34.44
CA ILE A 428 -25.53 31.58 33.27
C ILE A 428 -25.41 32.38 31.97
N THR A 429 -26.13 33.49 31.85
CA THR A 429 -26.06 34.34 30.66
C THR A 429 -24.68 35.00 30.54
N LYS A 430 -24.10 35.41 31.67
CA LYS A 430 -22.75 35.98 31.70
C LYS A 430 -21.69 34.96 31.27
N THR A 431 -21.73 33.74 31.78
CA THR A 431 -20.79 32.68 31.38
C THR A 431 -20.94 32.31 29.90
N LYS A 432 -22.18 32.24 29.39
CA LYS A 432 -22.43 32.04 27.95
C LYS A 432 -21.88 33.19 27.09
N ASN A 433 -21.97 34.43 27.56
CA ASN A 433 -21.39 35.57 26.84
C ASN A 433 -19.86 35.52 26.83
N GLU A 434 -19.25 35.19 27.97
CA GLU A 434 -17.79 35.01 28.08
C GLU A 434 -17.29 33.86 27.19
N GLU A 435 -18.03 32.74 27.12
CA GLU A 435 -17.74 31.61 26.22
C GLU A 435 -17.90 32.02 24.74
N ASN A 436 -18.97 32.75 24.40
CA ASN A 436 -19.18 33.25 23.04
C ASN A 436 -18.07 34.21 22.59
N ASP A 437 -17.60 35.09 23.48
CA ASP A 437 -16.49 36.00 23.19
C ASP A 437 -15.18 35.22 23.02
N TYR A 438 -14.92 34.23 23.87
CA TYR A 438 -13.78 33.32 23.70
C TYR A 438 -13.84 32.60 22.35
N MET A 439 -15.00 32.02 22.00
CA MET A 439 -15.20 31.34 20.73
C MET A 439 -15.00 32.27 19.54
N ARG A 440 -15.47 33.52 19.60
CA ARG A 440 -15.23 34.53 18.55
C ARG A 440 -13.74 34.80 18.35
N THR A 441 -12.98 34.93 19.43
CA THR A 441 -11.52 35.16 19.33
C THR A 441 -10.79 33.95 18.74
N GLU A 442 -11.17 32.73 19.11
CA GLU A 442 -10.60 31.52 18.51
C GLU A 442 -10.99 31.37 17.05
N TYR A 443 -12.22 31.68 16.66
CA TYR A 443 -12.62 31.69 15.25
C TYR A 443 -11.82 32.71 14.43
N GLN A 444 -11.59 33.91 14.95
CA GLN A 444 -10.75 34.91 14.29
C GLN A 444 -9.31 34.42 14.14
N LYS A 445 -8.75 33.81 15.19
CA LYS A 445 -7.40 33.26 15.18
C LYS A 445 -7.27 32.13 14.15
N VAL A 446 -8.15 31.14 14.20
CA VAL A 446 -8.18 30.02 13.24
C VAL A 446 -8.40 30.54 11.81
N SER A 447 -9.27 31.55 11.62
CA SER A 447 -9.48 32.16 10.31
C SER A 447 -8.22 32.87 9.79
N SER A 448 -7.46 33.54 10.66
CA SER A 448 -6.18 34.17 10.28
C SER A 448 -5.12 33.12 9.92
N GLU A 449 -4.98 32.07 10.73
CA GLU A 449 -4.04 30.98 10.47
C GLU A 449 -4.39 30.21 9.18
N ALA A 450 -5.68 30.00 8.92
CA ALA A 450 -6.16 29.38 7.68
C ALA A 450 -5.85 30.24 6.45
N SER A 451 -5.99 31.56 6.56
CA SER A 451 -5.61 32.50 5.49
C SER A 451 -4.10 32.44 5.21
N ASP A 452 -3.27 32.48 6.25
CA ASP A 452 -1.81 32.39 6.14
C ASP A 452 -1.35 31.05 5.52
N LEU A 453 -2.02 29.95 5.89
CA LEU A 453 -1.77 28.64 5.31
C LEU A 453 -2.19 28.58 3.84
N ALA A 454 -3.35 29.15 3.49
CA ALA A 454 -3.80 29.24 2.11
C ALA A 454 -2.80 30.03 1.26
N GLU A 455 -2.29 31.16 1.76
CA GLU A 455 -1.26 31.94 1.09
C GLU A 455 0.02 31.12 0.89
N LYS A 456 0.51 30.42 1.93
CA LYS A 456 1.67 29.53 1.82
C LYS A 456 1.47 28.43 0.77
N VAL A 457 0.29 27.83 0.69
CA VAL A 457 -0.03 26.81 -0.32
C VAL A 457 0.00 27.41 -1.73
N THR A 458 -0.55 28.61 -1.92
CA THR A 458 -0.49 29.28 -3.22
C THR A 458 0.95 29.63 -3.63
N ASN A 459 1.75 30.12 -2.70
CA ASN A 459 3.17 30.43 -2.92
C ASN A 459 4.00 29.18 -3.24
N LEU A 460 3.76 28.07 -2.55
CA LEU A 460 4.42 26.79 -2.85
C LEU A 460 3.99 26.23 -4.20
N LYS A 461 2.74 26.45 -4.60
CA LYS A 461 2.22 26.03 -5.91
C LYS A 461 2.85 26.82 -7.05
N THR A 462 2.91 28.15 -6.93
CA THR A 462 3.57 29.01 -7.93
C THR A 462 5.07 28.71 -8.00
N ALA A 463 5.74 28.51 -6.85
CA ALA A 463 7.13 28.07 -6.82
C ALA A 463 7.33 26.74 -7.56
N ASN A 464 6.48 25.74 -7.32
CA ASN A 464 6.53 24.47 -8.04
C ASN A 464 6.34 24.62 -9.55
N GLU A 465 5.40 25.47 -9.99
CA GLU A 465 5.19 25.75 -11.41
C GLU A 465 6.42 26.41 -12.03
N THR A 466 7.05 27.38 -11.36
CA THR A 466 8.30 28.00 -11.85
C THR A 466 9.48 27.03 -11.90
N LEU A 467 9.56 26.06 -10.98
CA LEU A 467 10.59 25.02 -11.00
C LEU A 467 10.35 24.03 -12.15
N LYS A 468 9.08 23.67 -12.43
CA LYS A 468 8.74 22.81 -13.57
C LYS A 468 9.06 23.47 -14.91
N THR A 469 8.81 24.77 -15.05
CA THR A 469 9.17 25.50 -16.29
C THR A 469 10.69 25.58 -16.45
N LYS A 470 11.44 25.89 -15.38
CA LYS A 470 12.91 25.84 -15.39
C LYS A 470 13.46 24.47 -15.78
N LEU A 471 12.95 23.40 -15.16
CA LEU A 471 13.35 22.03 -15.48
C LEU A 471 13.09 21.69 -16.95
N SER A 472 11.94 22.13 -17.49
CA SER A 472 11.61 21.90 -18.91
C SER A 472 12.57 22.63 -19.84
N ILE A 473 12.95 23.87 -19.52
CA ILE A 473 13.96 24.63 -20.27
C ILE A 473 15.33 23.92 -20.22
N ASP A 474 15.74 23.45 -19.05
CA ASP A 474 17.04 22.80 -18.88
C ASP A 474 17.10 21.43 -19.59
N ILE A 475 16.00 20.67 -19.62
CA ILE A 475 15.90 19.45 -20.42
C ILE A 475 16.08 19.74 -21.91
N VAL A 476 15.49 20.83 -22.42
CA VAL A 476 15.66 21.23 -23.83
C VAL A 476 17.11 21.62 -24.12
N LYS A 477 17.74 22.39 -23.23
CA LYS A 477 19.16 22.75 -23.36
C LYS A 477 20.07 21.53 -23.38
N LEU A 478 19.87 20.58 -22.45
CA LEU A 478 20.65 19.33 -22.41
C LEU A 478 20.45 18.48 -23.68
N ARG A 479 19.23 18.42 -24.22
CA ARG A 479 18.97 17.74 -25.51
C ARG A 479 19.69 18.42 -26.67
N GLN A 480 19.75 19.75 -26.66
CA GLN A 480 20.48 20.50 -27.68
C GLN A 480 21.99 20.26 -27.58
N GLU A 481 22.57 20.33 -26.39
CA GLU A 481 23.99 20.09 -26.16
C GLU A 481 24.40 18.66 -26.54
N THR A 482 23.59 17.65 -26.15
CA THR A 482 23.84 16.25 -26.53
C THR A 482 23.76 16.04 -28.04
N PHE A 483 22.82 16.70 -28.73
CA PHE A 483 22.73 16.67 -30.19
C PHE A 483 23.94 17.34 -30.86
N GLU A 484 24.40 18.49 -30.33
CA GLU A 484 25.60 19.18 -30.82
C GLU A 484 26.87 18.34 -30.61
N GLN A 485 27.00 17.67 -29.47
CA GLN A 485 28.09 16.71 -29.20
C GLN A 485 28.04 15.51 -30.16
N GLU A 486 26.86 14.94 -30.42
CA GLU A 486 26.73 13.83 -31.37
C GLU A 486 27.07 14.28 -32.80
N LYS A 487 26.63 15.47 -33.20
CA LYS A 487 26.95 16.06 -34.51
C LYS A 487 28.45 16.28 -34.68
N THR A 488 29.14 16.80 -33.66
CA THR A 488 30.60 17.02 -33.71
C THR A 488 31.36 15.70 -33.76
N MET A 489 30.97 14.69 -32.98
CA MET A 489 31.57 13.35 -33.07
C MET A 489 31.36 12.73 -34.45
N LYS A 490 30.16 12.82 -35.03
CA LYS A 490 29.90 12.33 -36.39
C LYS A 490 30.74 13.06 -37.43
N ALA A 491 30.90 14.37 -37.32
CA ALA A 491 31.75 15.15 -38.21
C ALA A 491 33.23 14.71 -38.13
N GLN A 492 33.74 14.41 -36.94
CA GLN A 492 35.11 13.88 -36.77
C GLN A 492 35.29 12.51 -37.42
N ILE A 493 34.32 11.61 -37.26
CA ILE A 493 34.35 10.27 -37.88
C ILE A 493 34.31 10.39 -39.41
N ILE A 494 33.45 11.27 -39.95
CA ILE A 494 33.38 11.53 -41.40
C ILE A 494 34.74 12.01 -41.91
N LEU A 495 35.37 12.97 -41.22
CA LEU A 495 36.68 13.49 -41.60
C LEU A 495 37.76 12.38 -41.58
N GLU A 496 37.75 11.51 -40.58
CA GLU A 496 38.66 10.36 -40.52
C GLU A 496 38.44 9.38 -41.68
N LEU A 497 37.17 9.09 -42.02
CA LEU A 497 36.82 8.24 -43.15
C LEU A 497 37.21 8.88 -44.49
N GLU A 498 37.02 10.17 -44.66
CA GLU A 498 37.46 10.92 -45.86
C GLU A 498 38.98 10.86 -46.03
N ILE A 499 39.75 10.98 -44.95
CA ILE A 499 41.21 10.81 -45.00
C ILE A 499 41.56 9.38 -45.40
N LYS A 500 40.91 8.36 -44.83
CA LYS A 500 41.15 6.96 -45.18
C LYS A 500 40.83 6.67 -46.64
N VAL A 501 39.71 7.20 -47.15
CA VAL A 501 39.33 7.08 -48.57
C VAL A 501 40.38 7.73 -49.45
N ARG A 502 40.79 8.97 -49.14
CA ARG A 502 41.85 9.68 -49.89
C ARG A 502 43.16 8.89 -49.93
N ASN A 503 43.56 8.29 -48.81
CA ASN A 503 44.77 7.48 -48.74
C ASN A 503 44.66 6.21 -49.61
N VAL A 504 43.50 5.56 -49.64
CA VAL A 504 43.24 4.40 -50.50
C VAL A 504 43.24 4.81 -51.97
N GLU A 505 42.60 5.93 -52.32
CA GLU A 505 42.62 6.49 -53.68
C GLU A 505 44.03 6.82 -54.14
N GLU A 506 44.85 7.43 -53.28
CA GLU A 506 46.25 7.72 -53.59
C GLU A 506 47.07 6.44 -53.76
N HIS A 507 46.84 5.42 -52.91
CA HIS A 507 47.49 4.12 -53.03
C HIS A 507 47.10 3.41 -54.35
N LEU A 508 45.83 3.46 -54.74
CA LEU A 508 45.35 2.95 -56.02
C LEU A 508 45.99 3.70 -57.19
N LYS A 509 46.10 5.04 -57.10
CA LYS A 509 46.77 5.85 -58.11
C LYS A 509 48.25 5.47 -58.26
N ARG A 510 48.96 5.26 -57.14
CA ARG A 510 50.36 4.78 -57.15
C ARG A 510 50.48 3.38 -57.76
N LEU A 511 49.55 2.47 -57.48
CA LEU A 511 49.51 1.13 -58.07
C LEU A 511 49.31 1.18 -59.60
N ILE A 512 48.34 1.96 -60.06
CA ILE A 512 48.08 2.15 -61.50
C ILE A 512 49.31 2.74 -62.20
N GLU A 513 50.00 3.71 -61.59
CA GLU A 513 51.23 4.28 -62.15
C GLU A 513 52.37 3.25 -62.20
N SER A 514 52.49 2.40 -61.18
CA SER A 514 53.49 1.32 -61.14
C SER A 514 53.21 0.22 -62.17
N GLU A 515 51.93 -0.07 -62.46
CA GLU A 515 51.52 -1.04 -63.47
C GLU A 515 51.81 -0.52 -64.89
N LYS A 516 51.60 0.78 -65.16
CA LYS A 516 52.04 1.43 -66.42
C LYS A 516 53.55 1.38 -66.60
N GLN A 517 54.33 1.57 -65.54
CA GLN A 517 55.79 1.45 -65.59
C GLN A 517 56.28 0.00 -65.78
N ASN A 518 55.55 -0.98 -65.26
CA ASN A 518 55.88 -2.40 -65.44
C ASN A 518 55.47 -2.93 -66.82
N GLN A 519 54.39 -2.44 -67.42
CA GLN A 519 54.01 -2.78 -68.80
C GLN A 519 55.00 -2.22 -69.84
N THR A 520 55.69 -1.11 -69.55
CA THR A 520 56.71 -0.53 -70.43
C THR A 520 58.11 -1.15 -70.29
N ARG A 521 58.36 -1.96 -69.25
CA ARG A 521 59.66 -2.62 -69.02
C ARG A 521 59.71 -4.12 -69.32
N SER A 522 58.59 -4.73 -69.77
CA SER A 522 58.50 -6.17 -70.06
C SER A 522 58.82 -6.54 -71.52
N ARG A 523 59.84 -5.90 -72.11
CA ARG A 523 60.51 -6.38 -73.33
C ARG A 523 61.95 -5.90 -73.30
N TYR A 524 62.82 -6.53 -72.50
CA TYR A 524 64.23 -6.79 -72.85
C TYR A 524 64.95 -7.43 -71.65
N SER A 525 65.74 -8.46 -71.96
CA SER A 525 66.93 -8.90 -71.20
C SER A 525 66.75 -9.83 -69.99
N VAL A 526 66.83 -11.12 -70.29
CA VAL A 526 67.49 -12.15 -69.47
C VAL A 526 69.01 -11.94 -69.58
N ARG A 527 69.74 -11.84 -68.45
CA ARG A 527 71.03 -12.53 -68.13
C ARG A 527 71.92 -11.77 -67.12
N SER A 528 72.29 -12.52 -66.07
CA SER A 528 73.61 -12.60 -65.38
C SER A 528 74.24 -11.39 -64.66
N SER A 529 74.40 -11.50 -63.33
CA SER A 529 75.68 -11.55 -62.57
C SER A 529 75.36 -11.53 -61.05
N LEU A 530 75.64 -12.54 -60.24
CA LEU A 530 76.91 -12.83 -59.55
C LEU A 530 77.51 -11.65 -58.75
N ASN A 531 77.91 -11.97 -57.50
CA ASN A 531 78.57 -11.19 -56.44
C ASN A 531 77.61 -10.56 -55.41
N SER A 532 77.87 -10.52 -54.10
CA SER A 532 78.88 -11.11 -53.20
C SER A 532 78.57 -10.56 -51.80
N SER A 533 79.01 -11.29 -50.75
CA SER A 533 79.33 -10.81 -49.40
C SER A 533 78.22 -10.34 -48.43
N ASN A 534 77.88 -11.24 -47.50
CA ASN A 534 77.72 -10.96 -46.06
C ASN A 534 79.09 -10.56 -45.44
N PRO A 535 79.26 -10.09 -44.18
CA PRO A 535 78.29 -9.73 -43.12
C PRO A 535 78.69 -8.45 -42.28
N ARG A 536 77.85 -7.96 -41.35
CA ARG A 536 78.22 -7.71 -39.92
C ARG A 536 77.13 -7.10 -39.01
N ARG A 537 77.21 -7.56 -37.75
CA ARG A 537 76.53 -7.20 -36.50
C ARG A 537 76.80 -5.77 -36.00
N THR A 538 75.80 -5.17 -35.33
CA THR A 538 75.91 -4.33 -34.11
C THR A 538 74.59 -4.56 -33.33
N LYS A 539 74.52 -5.25 -32.18
CA LYS A 539 74.88 -4.94 -30.77
C LYS A 539 74.26 -3.63 -30.20
N SER A 540 73.40 -3.83 -29.19
CA SER A 540 72.57 -2.90 -28.38
C SER A 540 73.34 -1.94 -27.46
N PRO A 541 72.65 -1.05 -26.70
CA PRO A 541 72.28 -1.34 -25.29
C PRO A 541 70.84 -0.84 -24.94
N SER A 542 70.03 -1.42 -24.05
CA SER A 542 70.16 -1.66 -22.59
C SER A 542 70.31 -0.39 -21.74
N SER A 543 69.24 0.06 -21.08
CA SER A 543 69.33 0.49 -19.68
C SER A 543 68.02 0.22 -18.92
N THR A 544 68.24 -0.23 -17.69
CA THR A 544 67.32 -0.69 -16.66
C THR A 544 67.15 0.39 -15.57
N ASN A 545 66.24 0.10 -14.63
CA ASN A 545 66.02 0.67 -13.28
C ASN A 545 64.74 1.53 -13.23
N SER A 546 63.62 1.08 -12.63
CA SER A 546 63.39 0.55 -11.26
C SER A 546 63.87 1.50 -10.18
N THR A 547 62.93 2.19 -9.50
CA THR A 547 62.78 2.11 -8.04
C THR A 547 61.46 2.71 -7.56
N ASN A 548 61.05 2.15 -6.42
CA ASN A 548 59.80 2.24 -5.69
C ASN A 548 59.83 3.35 -4.62
N ASN A 549 58.63 3.71 -4.15
CA ASN A 549 58.27 4.12 -2.77
C ASN A 549 58.46 5.57 -2.24
N ASN A 550 57.29 6.12 -1.86
CA ASN A 550 56.92 6.75 -0.59
C ASN A 550 57.58 8.05 -0.08
N SER A 551 56.75 9.10 -0.12
CA SER A 551 56.16 9.78 1.06
C SER A 551 56.65 11.20 1.49
N ARG A 552 55.60 12.03 1.75
CA ARG A 552 55.45 13.17 2.69
C ARG A 552 55.71 14.62 2.24
N ARG A 553 54.65 15.43 2.49
CA ARG A 553 54.58 16.88 2.86
C ARG A 553 54.87 17.88 1.71
N SER A 554 54.11 18.97 1.43
CA SER A 554 53.22 19.84 2.22
C SER A 554 52.22 20.61 1.31
N SER A 555 51.16 21.18 1.92
CA SER A 555 49.98 21.94 1.41
C SER A 555 50.30 23.21 0.55
N PRO A 556 49.29 23.91 -0.07
CA PRO A 556 48.21 24.62 0.61
C PRO A 556 46.77 24.41 0.08
N SER A 557 45.86 24.82 0.95
CA SER A 557 44.39 24.87 0.96
C SER A 557 43.75 25.85 -0.03
N ASP A 558 42.50 25.57 -0.42
CA ASP A 558 41.29 26.40 -0.20
C ASP A 558 40.05 25.57 -0.65
N LYS A 559 39.10 25.24 0.25
CA LYS A 559 37.75 25.86 0.40
C LYS A 559 37.03 26.03 -0.94
N GLU A 560 35.84 25.48 -1.21
CA GLU A 560 34.62 25.41 -0.40
C GLU A 560 33.59 24.49 -1.09
N THR A 561 32.76 23.82 -0.27
CA THR A 561 31.35 23.39 -0.44
C THR A 561 30.74 23.35 -1.86
N GLY A 562 30.02 22.34 -2.32
CA GLY A 562 29.26 21.28 -1.67
C GLY A 562 28.26 20.71 -2.69
N ASN A 563 27.95 19.42 -2.50
CA ASN A 563 27.10 18.50 -3.27
C ASN A 563 25.92 19.04 -4.10
N GLY A 564 25.76 18.44 -5.29
CA GLY A 564 24.50 18.35 -6.02
C GLY A 564 24.52 17.23 -7.09
N ASN A 565 24.17 16.00 -6.71
CA ASN A 565 23.86 14.87 -7.61
C ASN A 565 22.33 14.69 -7.57
N HIS A 566 21.59 15.01 -8.64
CA HIS A 566 21.08 14.12 -9.70
C HIS A 566 19.90 13.20 -9.32
N GLY A 567 18.88 13.23 -10.20
CA GLY A 567 17.81 12.23 -10.35
C GLY A 567 16.47 12.71 -9.80
N GLY A 568 15.43 13.04 -10.58
CA GLY A 568 15.11 12.60 -11.93
C GLY A 568 14.39 11.25 -11.89
N SER A 569 13.06 11.27 -11.78
CA SER A 569 12.22 10.19 -12.31
C SER A 569 10.86 10.71 -12.77
N ASN A 570 10.57 10.34 -14.01
CA ASN A 570 9.45 10.74 -14.84
C ASN A 570 8.12 10.16 -14.34
N GLY A 571 7.11 11.03 -14.23
CA GLY A 571 5.70 10.68 -14.24
C GLY A 571 5.02 11.32 -15.45
N ASN A 572 4.86 10.53 -16.51
CA ASN A 572 4.18 10.90 -17.74
C ASN A 572 2.66 10.97 -17.45
N SER A 573 2.03 12.14 -17.56
CA SER A 573 0.56 12.25 -17.59
C SER A 573 0.13 13.06 -18.81
N HIS A 574 -0.67 12.43 -19.65
CA HIS A 574 -1.40 13.05 -20.75
C HIS A 574 -2.47 13.98 -20.18
N GLY A 575 -2.47 15.23 -20.62
CA GLY A 575 -3.55 16.17 -20.38
C GLY A 575 -4.74 15.90 -21.33
N PRO A 576 -5.98 16.21 -20.91
CA PRO A 576 -7.14 16.18 -21.78
C PRO A 576 -7.19 17.42 -22.69
N HIS A 577 -7.71 17.23 -23.90
CA HIS A 577 -8.07 18.29 -24.83
C HIS A 577 -9.16 19.21 -24.24
N PRO A 578 -9.08 20.55 -24.41
CA PRO A 578 -10.21 21.43 -24.17
C PRO A 578 -11.12 21.52 -25.40
N LEU A 579 -12.41 21.29 -25.16
CA LEU A 579 -13.51 21.66 -26.07
C LEU A 579 -13.54 23.19 -26.24
N HIS A 580 -13.42 23.63 -27.49
CA HIS A 580 -13.78 24.97 -27.90
C HIS A 580 -15.31 25.07 -27.89
N ASN A 581 -15.89 25.92 -27.04
CA ASN A 581 -17.25 26.43 -27.25
C ASN A 581 -17.29 27.91 -26.86
N MET A 582 -17.09 28.76 -27.84
CA MET A 582 -17.61 30.13 -27.87
C MET A 582 -18.04 30.43 -29.30
N THR A 583 -19.33 30.35 -29.55
CA THR A 583 -19.99 31.19 -30.55
C THR A 583 -21.15 31.89 -29.85
N ASN A 584 -20.97 33.19 -29.65
CA ASN A 584 -22.07 34.14 -29.61
C ASN A 584 -22.76 34.11 -30.97
N SER A 585 -24.09 34.00 -31.00
CA SER A 585 -24.97 34.72 -31.94
C SER A 585 -26.43 34.50 -31.57
N LEU A 586 -27.11 35.63 -31.31
CA LEU A 586 -28.54 35.89 -31.18
C LEU A 586 -29.23 35.50 -29.86
#